data_AF-A0A9D5PDX0-F1
#
_entry.id   AF-A0A9D5PDX0-F1
#
_cell.length_a   1.000
_cell.length_b   1.000
_cell.length_c   1.000
_cell.angle_alpha   90.00
_cell.angle_beta   90.00
_cell.angle_gamma   90.00
#
_symmetry.space_group_name_H-M   'P 1'
#
loop_
_entity.id
_entity.type
_entity.pdbx_description
1 polymer ?
#
loop_
_entity_poly.entity_id
_entity_poly.type
_entity_poly.pdbx_seq_one_letter_code
_entity_poly.pdbx_strand_id
1 'polypeptide(L)'
;MLKQSDIADSLRSMGLENGDIVLLHSSLISLGKVDGGPAAVIDAFLEVLGEDGTLLVPVFGALGILTDEVKNRPNAVISPCPVGTLAAIGKDAEALCKDHWKAETAHGHDTPFTRIAERNGYICLLGVDQDRNTTLHSVEALLELPYMNTATRTFTTPEGEEVTKSWKFYPGPHRDFIGLDPLLEPAMTRSRIGNAEVRLIRAREMYEIALAVGSSDPAFVLCNNPACADCVRQRAAIFADRIDNKESFMLAASSRLAGRYVPEMIENLKRCGVKYIELDYIQGKAWYSWSAEKLTGWANELAAENIEISAGRVFSVPEDAQKLVDLAAAAGIKKLIMPLNDSINAACAAINGGLQVDFFNTNQGAVCAAGKLNRHRAAASNDCSMVFNPAGFVLAGEMPFLQSYKLGRFIKTICQLDLVDQTWDGRAAALAQGNGEVKELISILRCHNFSGFMTLGGGAAYPGGLADAVGNFTALLDNM
;
A
#
# COMPACT_ATOMS: atom_id res chain seq x y z
N MET A 1 -46.40 15.14 3.53
CA MET A 1 -45.76 15.35 2.21
C MET A 1 -44.86 16.55 2.40
N LEU A 2 -43.58 16.40 2.12
CA LEU A 2 -42.56 17.41 2.37
C LEU A 2 -42.64 18.48 1.27
N LYS A 3 -42.73 19.76 1.64
CA LYS A 3 -42.78 20.87 0.68
C LYS A 3 -41.38 21.46 0.45
N GLN A 4 -41.22 22.21 -0.65
CA GLN A 4 -40.01 22.98 -0.93
C GLN A 4 -39.61 23.89 0.24
N SER A 5 -40.58 24.61 0.83
CA SER A 5 -40.34 25.51 1.97
C SER A 5 -39.79 24.78 3.19
N ASP A 6 -40.29 23.57 3.47
CA ASP A 6 -39.82 22.76 4.61
C ASP A 6 -38.36 22.34 4.42
N ILE A 7 -37.96 22.05 3.18
CA ILE A 7 -36.57 21.73 2.81
C ILE A 7 -35.70 22.97 2.96
N ALA A 8 -36.12 24.10 2.38
CA ALA A 8 -35.38 25.36 2.42
C ALA A 8 -35.13 25.85 3.86
N ASP A 9 -36.16 25.80 4.72
CA ASP A 9 -36.05 26.18 6.13
C ASP A 9 -35.11 25.26 6.90
N SER A 10 -35.15 23.96 6.60
CA SER A 10 -34.22 23.00 7.21
C SER A 10 -32.78 23.26 6.78
N LEU A 11 -32.52 23.53 5.50
CA LEU A 11 -31.19 23.87 4.98
C LEU A 11 -30.64 25.14 5.65
N ARG A 12 -31.46 26.19 5.78
CA ARG A 12 -31.10 27.41 6.53
C ARG A 12 -30.79 27.13 7.99
N SER A 13 -31.59 26.27 8.65
CA SER A 13 -31.36 25.91 10.06
C SER A 13 -30.05 25.14 10.29
N MET A 14 -29.54 24.47 9.25
CA MET A 14 -28.23 23.80 9.28
C MET A 14 -27.06 24.77 9.07
N GLY A 15 -27.34 26.03 8.71
CA GLY A 15 -26.35 27.08 8.49
C GLY A 15 -25.99 27.35 7.03
N LEU A 16 -26.78 26.88 6.06
CA LEU A 16 -26.63 27.34 4.67
C LEU A 16 -27.22 28.74 4.51
N GLU A 17 -26.45 29.60 3.86
CA GLU A 17 -26.78 31.00 3.62
C GLU A 17 -26.72 31.34 2.12
N ASN A 18 -27.21 32.54 1.79
CA ASN A 18 -27.08 33.08 0.45
C ASN A 18 -25.60 33.26 0.10
N GLY A 19 -25.21 32.87 -1.12
CA GLY A 19 -23.82 32.94 -1.57
C GLY A 19 -23.00 31.66 -1.35
N ASP A 20 -23.53 30.68 -0.62
CA ASP A 20 -22.80 29.44 -0.36
C ASP A 20 -22.62 28.58 -1.62
N ILE A 21 -21.53 27.79 -1.62
CA ILE A 21 -21.23 26.79 -2.63
C ILE A 21 -21.46 25.41 -2.03
N VAL A 22 -22.26 24.56 -2.66
CA VAL A 22 -22.62 23.24 -2.12
C VAL A 22 -22.41 22.14 -3.14
N LEU A 23 -21.60 21.13 -2.80
CA LEU A 23 -21.57 19.86 -3.51
C LEU A 23 -22.55 18.87 -2.88
N LEU A 24 -23.58 18.49 -3.63
CA LEU A 24 -24.66 17.65 -3.16
C LEU A 24 -24.49 16.18 -3.60
N HIS A 25 -24.49 15.28 -2.63
CA HIS A 25 -24.71 13.85 -2.80
C HIS A 25 -26.07 13.51 -2.19
N SER A 26 -26.92 12.78 -2.90
CA SER A 26 -28.32 12.69 -2.46
C SER A 26 -29.04 11.39 -2.83
N SER A 27 -30.09 11.09 -2.05
CA SER A 27 -31.08 10.05 -2.31
C SER A 27 -32.48 10.62 -2.13
N LEU A 28 -33.22 10.79 -3.24
CA LEU A 28 -34.60 11.29 -3.19
C LEU A 28 -35.52 10.38 -2.38
N ILE A 29 -35.34 9.06 -2.49
CA ILE A 29 -36.19 8.07 -1.80
C ILE A 29 -36.09 8.24 -0.28
N SER A 30 -34.89 8.59 0.22
CA SER A 30 -34.64 8.77 1.65
C SER A 30 -35.45 9.92 2.26
N LEU A 31 -35.89 10.92 1.46
CA LEU A 31 -36.71 12.04 1.93
C LEU A 31 -38.17 11.65 2.22
N GLY A 32 -38.66 10.56 1.61
CA GLY A 32 -40.08 10.21 1.59
C GLY A 32 -40.85 10.91 0.46
N LYS A 33 -42.13 11.25 0.70
CA LYS A 33 -42.97 11.90 -0.33
C LYS A 33 -42.72 13.41 -0.36
N VAL A 34 -42.13 13.90 -1.45
CA VAL A 34 -41.89 15.33 -1.71
C VAL A 34 -42.95 15.87 -2.67
N ASP A 35 -43.61 16.95 -2.28
CA ASP A 35 -44.51 17.71 -3.15
C ASP A 35 -43.68 18.44 -4.22
N GLY A 36 -44.01 18.26 -5.50
CA GLY A 36 -43.18 18.76 -6.62
C GLY A 36 -41.95 17.90 -6.97
N GLY A 37 -41.75 16.75 -6.30
CA GLY A 37 -40.76 15.74 -6.71
C GLY A 37 -39.28 16.21 -6.64
N PRO A 38 -38.40 15.72 -7.53
CA PRO A 38 -36.98 16.08 -7.55
C PRO A 38 -36.75 17.59 -7.74
N ALA A 39 -37.54 18.23 -8.62
CA ALA A 39 -37.42 19.65 -8.92
C ALA A 39 -37.58 20.51 -7.67
N ALA A 40 -38.58 20.22 -6.83
CA ALA A 40 -38.80 20.96 -5.57
C ALA A 40 -37.62 20.85 -4.59
N VAL A 41 -36.87 19.75 -4.60
CA VAL A 41 -35.66 19.62 -3.76
C VAL A 41 -34.56 20.53 -4.31
N ILE A 42 -34.31 20.50 -5.61
CA ILE A 42 -33.28 21.34 -6.25
C ILE A 42 -33.63 22.82 -6.13
N ASP A 43 -34.90 23.18 -6.32
CA ASP A 43 -35.39 24.54 -6.19
C ASP A 43 -35.26 25.05 -4.75
N ALA A 44 -35.44 24.18 -3.74
CA ALA A 44 -35.15 24.54 -2.34
C ALA A 44 -33.67 24.89 -2.10
N PHE A 45 -32.73 24.13 -2.68
CA PHE A 45 -31.31 24.49 -2.60
C PHE A 45 -31.04 25.82 -3.31
N LEU A 46 -31.50 25.99 -4.55
CA LEU A 46 -31.28 27.22 -5.32
C LEU A 46 -31.91 28.45 -4.65
N GLU A 47 -33.07 28.30 -3.98
CA GLU A 47 -33.71 29.36 -3.20
C GLU A 47 -32.85 29.79 -2.00
N VAL A 48 -32.28 28.84 -1.26
CA VAL A 48 -31.44 29.12 -0.08
C VAL A 48 -30.12 29.76 -0.49
N LEU A 49 -29.46 29.21 -1.50
CA LEU A 49 -28.18 29.70 -2.01
C LEU A 49 -28.32 31.05 -2.74
N GLY A 50 -29.49 31.30 -3.34
CA GLY A 50 -29.82 32.51 -4.09
C GLY A 50 -28.91 32.76 -5.30
N GLU A 51 -29.00 33.97 -5.86
CA GLU A 51 -28.27 34.32 -7.10
C GLU A 51 -26.75 34.34 -6.94
N ASP A 52 -26.26 34.56 -5.72
CA ASP A 52 -24.83 34.62 -5.41
C ASP A 52 -24.23 33.24 -5.09
N GLY A 53 -25.04 32.22 -4.83
CA GLY A 53 -24.57 30.88 -4.46
C GLY A 53 -24.41 29.94 -5.65
N THR A 54 -23.95 28.71 -5.40
CA THR A 54 -23.74 27.70 -6.44
C THR A 54 -23.98 26.27 -5.93
N LEU A 55 -24.83 25.52 -6.62
CA LEU A 55 -25.08 24.11 -6.36
C LEU A 55 -24.31 23.24 -7.36
N LEU A 56 -23.63 22.19 -6.88
CA LEU A 56 -22.92 21.21 -7.68
C LEU A 56 -23.40 19.80 -7.37
N VAL A 57 -23.37 18.91 -8.36
CA VAL A 57 -23.62 17.47 -8.21
C VAL A 57 -22.65 16.65 -9.07
N PRO A 58 -22.19 15.47 -8.62
CA PRO A 58 -21.44 14.54 -9.47
C PRO A 58 -22.36 13.96 -10.54
N VAL A 59 -21.91 13.93 -11.81
CA VAL A 59 -22.67 13.45 -12.99
C VAL A 59 -21.93 12.38 -13.80
N PHE A 60 -20.97 11.69 -13.17
CA PHE A 60 -20.29 10.55 -13.79
C PHE A 60 -21.13 9.27 -13.61
N GLY A 61 -21.76 8.78 -14.67
CA GLY A 61 -22.62 7.59 -14.62
C GLY A 61 -24.00 7.86 -14.01
N ALA A 62 -24.61 6.84 -13.39
CA ALA A 62 -25.96 6.90 -12.82
C ALA A 62 -25.90 7.14 -11.31
N LEU A 63 -26.11 8.38 -10.88
CA LEU A 63 -25.94 8.83 -9.49
C LEU A 63 -27.25 9.31 -8.82
N GLY A 64 -28.39 9.09 -9.48
CA GLY A 64 -29.72 9.35 -8.94
C GLY A 64 -30.44 10.53 -9.62
N ILE A 65 -31.75 10.60 -9.42
CA ILE A 65 -32.63 11.51 -10.16
C ILE A 65 -32.41 13.00 -9.83
N LEU A 66 -31.90 13.33 -8.63
CA LEU A 66 -31.58 14.71 -8.26
C LEU A 66 -30.36 15.24 -9.02
N THR A 67 -29.39 14.36 -9.27
CA THR A 67 -28.25 14.67 -10.13
C THR A 67 -28.71 14.96 -11.56
N ASP A 68 -29.59 14.12 -12.11
CA ASP A 68 -30.14 14.31 -13.46
C ASP A 68 -30.98 15.59 -13.55
N GLU A 69 -31.74 15.92 -12.50
CA GLU A 69 -32.52 17.15 -12.42
C GLU A 69 -31.62 18.39 -12.56
N VAL A 70 -30.50 18.46 -11.81
CA VAL A 70 -29.52 19.55 -11.93
C VAL A 70 -28.88 19.57 -13.31
N LYS A 71 -28.40 18.41 -13.79
CA LYS A 71 -27.72 18.28 -15.09
C LYS A 71 -28.58 18.76 -16.26
N ASN A 72 -29.89 18.55 -16.20
CA ASN A 72 -30.82 18.88 -17.27
C ASN A 72 -31.37 20.32 -17.20
N ARG A 73 -31.00 21.11 -16.18
CA ARG A 73 -31.39 22.53 -16.14
C ARG A 73 -30.69 23.31 -17.26
N PRO A 74 -31.37 24.25 -17.95
CA PRO A 74 -30.78 25.00 -19.06
C PRO A 74 -29.52 25.81 -18.72
N ASN A 75 -29.37 26.21 -17.46
CA ASN A 75 -28.24 26.98 -16.95
C ASN A 75 -27.18 26.12 -16.23
N ALA A 76 -27.24 24.78 -16.39
CA ALA A 76 -26.23 23.89 -15.82
C ALA A 76 -24.93 23.93 -16.62
N VAL A 77 -23.82 24.15 -15.91
CA VAL A 77 -22.46 24.07 -16.44
C VAL A 77 -21.88 22.70 -16.13
N ILE A 78 -21.45 21.98 -17.17
CA ILE A 78 -20.84 20.66 -17.03
C ILE A 78 -19.32 20.78 -17.06
N SER A 79 -18.64 20.28 -16.02
CA SER A 79 -17.19 20.24 -15.99
C SER A 79 -16.68 19.29 -17.08
N PRO A 80 -15.75 19.70 -17.96
CA PRO A 80 -15.25 18.84 -19.01
C PRO A 80 -14.22 17.87 -18.43
N CYS A 81 -14.63 16.69 -17.95
CA CYS A 81 -13.74 15.60 -17.52
C CYS A 81 -14.47 14.27 -17.66
N PRO A 82 -13.94 13.26 -18.37
CA PRO A 82 -14.67 12.01 -18.65
C PRO A 82 -14.75 11.05 -17.45
N VAL A 83 -14.01 11.30 -16.37
CA VAL A 83 -13.86 10.36 -15.24
C VAL A 83 -14.20 10.97 -13.87
N GLY A 84 -14.52 12.25 -13.81
CA GLY A 84 -14.87 12.97 -12.57
C GLY A 84 -15.90 14.08 -12.79
N THR A 85 -16.78 13.92 -13.78
CA THR A 85 -17.68 14.99 -14.23
C THR A 85 -18.59 15.52 -13.12
N LEU A 86 -18.70 16.84 -13.01
CA LEU A 86 -19.65 17.56 -12.16
C LEU A 86 -20.57 18.45 -13.01
N ALA A 87 -21.80 18.65 -12.55
CA ALA A 87 -22.69 19.69 -13.04
C ALA A 87 -22.87 20.76 -11.97
N ALA A 88 -22.90 22.03 -12.37
CA ALA A 88 -23.03 23.17 -11.45
C ALA A 88 -24.08 24.16 -11.95
N ILE A 89 -24.80 24.80 -11.03
CA ILE A 89 -25.75 25.89 -11.30
C ILE A 89 -25.48 27.01 -10.29
N GLY A 90 -25.29 28.24 -10.78
CA GLY A 90 -25.12 29.42 -9.94
C GLY A 90 -23.93 30.29 -10.36
N LYS A 91 -23.66 31.33 -9.57
CA LYS A 91 -22.68 32.38 -9.88
C LYS A 91 -21.27 31.90 -10.20
N ASP A 92 -20.82 30.84 -9.53
CA ASP A 92 -19.47 30.31 -9.64
C ASP A 92 -19.37 29.04 -10.49
N ALA A 93 -20.45 28.63 -11.16
CA ALA A 93 -20.53 27.37 -11.90
C ALA A 93 -19.41 27.23 -12.95
N GLU A 94 -19.21 28.24 -13.80
CA GLU A 94 -18.15 28.26 -14.81
C GLU A 94 -16.76 28.23 -14.17
N ALA A 95 -16.55 29.02 -13.12
CA ALA A 95 -15.26 29.14 -12.47
C ALA A 95 -14.84 27.86 -11.73
N LEU A 96 -15.80 27.14 -11.15
CA LEU A 96 -15.58 25.85 -10.50
C LEU A 96 -15.36 24.74 -11.52
N CYS A 97 -16.14 24.71 -12.61
CA CYS A 97 -16.10 23.63 -13.60
C CYS A 97 -15.00 23.76 -14.66
N LYS A 98 -14.44 24.95 -14.89
CA LYS A 98 -13.48 25.21 -15.99
C LYS A 98 -12.27 24.27 -15.96
N ASP A 99 -11.77 23.93 -17.14
CA ASP A 99 -10.49 23.24 -17.33
C ASP A 99 -10.30 21.93 -16.54
N HIS A 100 -11.38 21.28 -16.08
CA HIS A 100 -11.27 20.09 -15.24
C HIS A 100 -10.47 18.96 -15.92
N TRP A 101 -10.63 18.75 -17.23
CA TRP A 101 -9.85 17.74 -17.95
C TRP A 101 -8.35 18.05 -17.98
N LYS A 102 -7.92 19.30 -17.78
CA LYS A 102 -6.51 19.71 -17.80
C LYS A 102 -5.79 19.34 -16.50
N ALA A 103 -6.52 19.15 -15.39
CA ALA A 103 -5.96 18.71 -14.11
C ALA A 103 -5.20 17.38 -14.23
N GLU A 104 -4.10 17.20 -13.49
CA GLU A 104 -3.27 15.98 -13.52
C GLU A 104 -4.00 14.76 -12.93
N THR A 105 -4.89 15.00 -11.97
CA THR A 105 -5.72 13.99 -11.32
C THR A 105 -7.19 14.30 -11.56
N ALA A 106 -8.06 13.30 -11.39
CA ALA A 106 -9.50 13.46 -11.61
C ALA A 106 -10.23 14.11 -10.42
N HIS A 107 -9.61 14.12 -9.23
CA HIS A 107 -10.25 14.56 -7.99
C HIS A 107 -9.36 15.47 -7.11
N GLY A 108 -8.06 15.60 -7.40
CA GLY A 108 -7.10 16.36 -6.57
C GLY A 108 -6.96 17.82 -7.01
N HIS A 109 -5.72 18.32 -7.05
CA HIS A 109 -5.41 19.71 -7.39
C HIS A 109 -6.06 20.17 -8.71
N ASP A 110 -6.47 21.43 -8.73
CA ASP A 110 -7.09 22.11 -9.87
C ASP A 110 -8.39 21.47 -10.38
N THR A 111 -9.04 20.65 -9.56
CA THR A 111 -10.37 20.07 -9.87
C THR A 111 -11.47 20.85 -9.14
N PRO A 112 -12.74 20.75 -9.59
CA PRO A 112 -13.83 21.40 -8.87
C PRO A 112 -13.94 20.93 -7.41
N PHE A 113 -13.54 19.69 -7.11
CA PHE A 113 -13.58 19.13 -5.75
C PHE A 113 -12.68 19.88 -4.75
N THR A 114 -11.49 20.34 -5.17
CA THR A 114 -10.63 21.18 -4.30
C THR A 114 -11.06 22.64 -4.32
N ARG A 115 -11.50 23.14 -5.48
CA ARG A 115 -11.97 24.53 -5.63
C ARG A 115 -13.16 24.87 -4.73
N ILE A 116 -14.04 23.90 -4.47
CA ILE A 116 -15.14 24.07 -3.48
C ILE A 116 -14.55 24.37 -2.09
N ALA A 117 -13.54 23.62 -1.65
CA ALA A 117 -12.89 23.84 -0.36
C ALA A 117 -12.09 25.15 -0.31
N GLU A 118 -11.38 25.48 -1.39
CA GLU A 118 -10.63 26.75 -1.53
C GLU A 118 -11.55 27.98 -1.40
N ARG A 119 -12.83 27.83 -1.75
CA ARG A 119 -13.87 28.87 -1.62
C ARG A 119 -14.73 28.74 -0.37
N ASN A 120 -14.30 27.94 0.62
CA ASN A 120 -15.03 27.69 1.87
C ASN A 120 -16.45 27.13 1.67
N GLY A 121 -16.67 26.36 0.60
CA GLY A 121 -17.96 25.71 0.33
C GLY A 121 -18.23 24.49 1.21
N TYR A 122 -19.37 23.88 0.97
CA TYR A 122 -19.91 22.76 1.72
C TYR A 122 -20.06 21.50 0.87
N ILE A 123 -20.03 20.36 1.55
CA ILE A 123 -20.47 19.07 1.01
C ILE A 123 -21.75 18.69 1.76
N CYS A 124 -22.82 18.42 1.02
CA CYS A 124 -24.10 18.01 1.57
C CYS A 124 -24.39 16.55 1.23
N LEU A 125 -24.53 15.71 2.25
CA LEU A 125 -24.94 14.31 2.13
C LEU A 125 -26.40 14.21 2.55
N LEU A 126 -27.31 14.23 1.57
CA LEU A 126 -28.76 14.22 1.75
C LEU A 126 -29.34 12.81 1.65
N GLY A 127 -29.56 12.17 2.81
CA GLY A 127 -30.10 10.81 2.86
C GLY A 127 -29.13 9.73 2.38
N VAL A 128 -27.84 10.04 2.41
CA VAL A 128 -26.69 9.17 2.13
C VAL A 128 -25.61 9.39 3.20
N ASP A 129 -24.67 8.46 3.31
CA ASP A 129 -23.54 8.54 4.23
C ASP A 129 -22.22 8.89 3.50
N GLN A 130 -21.11 8.82 4.23
CA GLN A 130 -19.77 9.12 3.73
C GLN A 130 -19.32 8.19 2.59
N ASP A 131 -19.92 7.01 2.42
CA ASP A 131 -19.61 6.10 1.29
C ASP A 131 -20.02 6.69 -0.07
N ARG A 132 -20.79 7.79 -0.06
CA ARG A 132 -21.12 8.56 -1.27
C ARG A 132 -20.36 9.88 -1.37
N ASN A 133 -19.53 10.23 -0.38
CA ASN A 133 -18.75 11.46 -0.38
C ASN A 133 -17.51 11.33 -1.27
N THR A 134 -17.64 11.75 -2.53
CA THR A 134 -16.55 11.63 -3.51
C THR A 134 -15.34 12.50 -3.18
N THR A 135 -15.51 13.54 -2.36
CA THR A 135 -14.41 14.44 -1.98
C THR A 135 -13.38 13.75 -1.10
N LEU A 136 -13.71 12.64 -0.44
CA LEU A 136 -12.72 11.84 0.28
C LEU A 136 -11.68 11.20 -0.65
N HIS A 137 -12.04 10.93 -1.90
CA HIS A 137 -11.06 10.51 -2.91
C HIS A 137 -10.09 11.62 -3.32
N SER A 138 -10.50 12.88 -3.20
CA SER A 138 -9.59 14.02 -3.39
C SER A 138 -8.48 13.99 -2.34
N VAL A 139 -8.81 13.65 -1.09
CA VAL A 139 -7.80 13.47 -0.01
C VAL A 139 -6.83 12.35 -0.36
N GLU A 140 -7.32 11.19 -0.80
CA GLU A 140 -6.45 10.08 -1.24
C GLU A 140 -5.51 10.50 -2.39
N ALA A 141 -6.01 11.30 -3.34
CA ALA A 141 -5.23 11.78 -4.48
C ALA A 141 -4.19 12.84 -4.08
N LEU A 142 -4.53 13.76 -3.17
CA LEU A 142 -3.62 14.78 -2.64
C LEU A 142 -2.49 14.17 -1.79
N LEU A 143 -2.75 13.05 -1.13
CA LEU A 143 -1.75 12.27 -0.39
C LEU A 143 -0.93 11.33 -1.31
N GLU A 144 -1.25 11.28 -2.60
CA GLU A 144 -0.59 10.42 -3.59
C GLU A 144 -0.53 8.94 -3.16
N LEU A 145 -1.63 8.43 -2.57
CA LEU A 145 -1.60 7.11 -1.94
C LEU A 145 -1.23 5.99 -2.94
N PRO A 146 -0.32 5.08 -2.58
CA PRO A 146 0.36 4.19 -3.53
C PRO A 146 -0.54 3.11 -4.13
N TYR A 147 -1.73 2.91 -3.55
CA TYR A 147 -2.70 1.92 -4.01
C TYR A 147 -3.72 2.49 -5.02
N MET A 148 -3.63 3.79 -5.34
CA MET A 148 -4.53 4.45 -6.27
C MET A 148 -4.16 4.13 -7.72
N ASN A 149 -5.15 4.08 -8.60
CA ASN A 149 -4.98 3.62 -9.98
C ASN A 149 -4.62 4.75 -10.94
N THR A 150 -4.37 4.41 -12.20
CA THR A 150 -4.36 5.37 -13.31
C THR A 150 -5.53 5.08 -14.23
N ALA A 151 -6.30 6.11 -14.59
CA ALA A 151 -7.38 5.99 -15.55
C ALA A 151 -7.00 6.70 -16.86
N THR A 152 -7.04 5.97 -17.98
CA THR A 152 -6.78 6.54 -19.32
C THR A 152 -8.08 6.57 -20.13
N ARG A 153 -8.40 7.71 -20.76
CA ARG A 153 -9.56 7.86 -21.65
C ARG A 153 -9.20 8.68 -22.88
N THR A 154 -9.85 8.33 -23.98
CA THR A 154 -9.92 9.14 -25.20
C THR A 154 -11.25 9.88 -25.22
N PHE A 155 -11.24 11.20 -25.42
CA PHE A 155 -12.42 12.05 -25.41
C PHE A 155 -12.19 13.31 -26.25
N THR A 156 -13.28 14.01 -26.59
CA THR A 156 -13.23 15.31 -27.27
C THR A 156 -13.18 16.44 -26.25
N THR A 157 -12.19 17.32 -26.36
CA THR A 157 -12.06 18.50 -25.49
C THR A 157 -13.13 19.55 -25.79
N PRO A 158 -13.38 20.51 -24.88
CA PRO A 158 -14.22 21.68 -25.17
C PRO A 158 -13.79 22.46 -26.41
N GLU A 159 -12.51 22.41 -26.74
CA GLU A 159 -11.93 23.04 -27.93
C GLU A 159 -12.18 22.24 -29.23
N GLY A 160 -12.79 21.05 -29.15
CA GLY A 160 -13.15 20.22 -30.30
C GLY A 160 -12.06 19.24 -30.74
N GLU A 161 -10.99 19.08 -29.97
CA GLU A 161 -9.87 18.20 -30.28
C GLU A 161 -10.05 16.83 -29.64
N GLU A 162 -9.70 15.75 -30.34
CA GLU A 162 -9.66 14.41 -29.74
C GLU A 162 -8.32 14.19 -29.03
N VAL A 163 -8.38 13.89 -27.73
CA VAL A 163 -7.19 13.70 -26.91
C VAL A 163 -7.29 12.39 -26.12
N THR A 164 -6.14 11.74 -25.92
CA THR A 164 -6.01 10.62 -24.98
C THR A 164 -5.21 11.08 -23.78
N LYS A 165 -5.82 11.02 -22.59
CA LYS A 165 -5.20 11.48 -21.35
C LYS A 165 -5.28 10.42 -20.26
N SER A 166 -4.26 10.39 -19.41
CA SER A 166 -4.18 9.58 -18.20
C SER A 166 -4.27 10.47 -16.97
N TRP A 167 -5.16 10.14 -16.04
CA TRP A 167 -5.26 10.76 -14.72
C TRP A 167 -4.68 9.81 -13.68
N LYS A 168 -3.69 10.29 -12.93
CA LYS A 168 -3.08 9.56 -11.82
C LYS A 168 -3.99 9.61 -10.59
N PHE A 169 -3.70 8.73 -9.64
CA PHE A 169 -4.39 8.63 -8.35
C PHE A 169 -5.91 8.55 -8.50
N TYR A 170 -6.36 7.75 -9.46
CA TYR A 170 -7.77 7.49 -9.71
C TYR A 170 -8.31 6.51 -8.67
N PRO A 171 -9.50 6.76 -8.10
CA PRO A 171 -10.10 5.92 -7.07
C PRO A 171 -10.20 4.45 -7.48
N GLY A 172 -9.85 3.59 -6.54
CA GLY A 172 -10.03 2.14 -6.65
C GLY A 172 -11.35 1.67 -6.07
N PRO A 173 -11.46 0.37 -5.72
CA PRO A 173 -12.71 -0.25 -5.27
C PRO A 173 -13.07 0.14 -3.81
N HIS A 174 -13.46 -0.79 -2.95
CA HIS A 174 -14.02 -0.53 -1.61
C HIS A 174 -13.17 0.36 -0.67
N ARG A 175 -13.81 1.26 0.09
CA ARG A 175 -13.24 2.05 1.20
C ARG A 175 -14.17 2.00 2.42
N ASP A 176 -13.64 2.31 3.59
CA ASP A 176 -14.42 2.49 4.82
C ASP A 176 -14.59 3.98 5.14
N PHE A 177 -15.21 4.72 4.21
CA PHE A 177 -15.50 6.14 4.44
C PHE A 177 -16.52 6.36 5.54
N ILE A 178 -17.41 5.38 5.79
CA ILE A 178 -18.35 5.40 6.92
C ILE A 178 -17.59 5.48 8.24
N GLY A 179 -16.46 4.76 8.37
CA GLY A 179 -15.58 4.83 9.54
C GLY A 179 -15.00 6.21 9.84
N LEU A 180 -14.97 7.13 8.87
CA LEU A 180 -14.51 8.51 9.07
C LEU A 180 -15.56 9.44 9.67
N ASP A 181 -16.83 9.03 9.72
CA ASP A 181 -17.94 9.86 10.19
C ASP A 181 -17.68 10.46 11.60
N PRO A 182 -17.18 9.71 12.61
CA PRO A 182 -16.86 10.29 13.92
C PRO A 182 -15.67 11.28 13.89
N LEU A 183 -14.70 11.07 13.00
CA LEU A 183 -13.53 11.95 12.87
C LEU A 183 -13.90 13.30 12.25
N LEU A 184 -14.90 13.29 11.37
CA LEU A 184 -15.38 14.47 10.66
C LEU A 184 -16.47 15.23 11.43
N GLU A 185 -16.88 14.75 12.62
CA GLU A 185 -17.91 15.39 13.44
C GLU A 185 -17.65 16.89 13.68
N PRO A 186 -16.41 17.34 13.98
CA PRO A 186 -16.14 18.75 14.20
C PRO A 186 -16.40 19.64 12.97
N ALA A 187 -16.36 19.08 11.77
CA ALA A 187 -16.55 19.79 10.50
C ALA A 187 -18.00 19.71 9.98
N MET A 188 -18.91 19.05 10.70
CA MET A 188 -20.25 18.76 10.19
C MET A 188 -21.39 19.21 11.12
N THR A 189 -22.47 19.64 10.48
CA THR A 189 -23.79 19.79 11.11
C THR A 189 -24.70 18.67 10.64
N ARG A 190 -25.36 17.99 11.58
CA ARG A 190 -26.34 16.94 11.28
C ARG A 190 -27.76 17.45 11.50
N SER A 191 -28.68 17.04 10.62
CA SER A 191 -30.11 17.30 10.79
C SER A 191 -30.94 16.21 10.11
N ARG A 192 -32.26 16.40 10.06
CA ARG A 192 -33.19 15.52 9.36
C ARG A 192 -34.14 16.36 8.51
N ILE A 193 -34.24 16.01 7.23
CA ILE A 193 -35.19 16.61 6.28
C ILE A 193 -36.15 15.52 5.82
N GLY A 194 -37.43 15.65 6.14
CA GLY A 194 -38.37 14.54 5.98
C GLY A 194 -37.90 13.30 6.74
N ASN A 195 -37.67 12.20 6.02
CA ASN A 195 -37.09 10.97 6.59
C ASN A 195 -35.57 10.88 6.45
N ALA A 196 -34.93 11.77 5.69
CA ALA A 196 -33.52 11.69 5.36
C ALA A 196 -32.65 12.29 6.47
N GLU A 197 -31.65 11.55 6.92
CA GLU A 197 -30.54 12.14 7.66
C GLU A 197 -29.69 12.99 6.72
N VAL A 198 -29.31 14.18 7.17
CA VAL A 198 -28.55 15.15 6.37
C VAL A 198 -27.29 15.52 7.11
N ARG A 199 -26.16 15.43 6.42
CA ARG A 199 -24.86 15.94 6.90
C ARG A 199 -24.48 17.12 6.02
N LEU A 200 -24.26 18.28 6.63
CA LEU A 200 -23.69 19.44 5.97
C LEU A 200 -22.27 19.62 6.51
N ILE A 201 -21.27 19.44 5.64
CA ILE A 201 -19.87 19.35 6.01
C ILE A 201 -19.14 20.56 5.42
N ARG A 202 -18.37 21.29 6.24
CA ARG A 202 -17.47 22.34 5.74
C ARG A 202 -16.33 21.70 4.97
N ALA A 203 -16.26 21.92 3.66
CA ALA A 203 -15.36 21.17 2.78
C ALA A 203 -13.89 21.35 3.20
N ARG A 204 -13.49 22.60 3.48
CA ARG A 204 -12.14 22.93 3.93
C ARG A 204 -11.72 22.18 5.19
N GLU A 205 -12.55 22.20 6.23
CA GLU A 205 -12.27 21.53 7.50
C GLU A 205 -12.21 20.01 7.33
N MET A 206 -13.06 19.44 6.47
CA MET A 206 -12.99 18.02 6.12
C MET A 206 -11.62 17.66 5.50
N TYR A 207 -11.13 18.45 4.54
CA TYR A 207 -9.81 18.25 3.96
C TYR A 207 -8.71 18.39 5.01
N GLU A 208 -8.74 19.43 5.85
CA GLU A 208 -7.74 19.66 6.89
C GLU A 208 -7.64 18.46 7.86
N ILE A 209 -8.78 17.96 8.34
CA ILE A 209 -8.83 16.78 9.24
C ILE A 209 -8.33 15.52 8.52
N ALA A 210 -8.87 15.23 7.33
CA ALA A 210 -8.58 13.99 6.62
C ALA A 210 -7.14 13.94 6.10
N LEU A 211 -6.58 15.06 5.63
CA LEU A 211 -5.16 15.16 5.23
C LEU A 211 -4.23 14.98 6.43
N ALA A 212 -4.58 15.56 7.59
CA ALA A 212 -3.79 15.40 8.81
C ALA A 212 -3.72 13.92 9.25
N VAL A 213 -4.86 13.23 9.25
CA VAL A 213 -4.92 11.79 9.59
C VAL A 213 -4.19 10.97 8.54
N GLY A 214 -4.52 11.13 7.25
CA GLY A 214 -3.97 10.33 6.16
C GLY A 214 -2.46 10.51 5.93
N SER A 215 -1.90 11.67 6.29
CA SER A 215 -0.44 11.89 6.27
C SER A 215 0.29 11.02 7.30
N SER A 216 -0.36 10.70 8.41
CA SER A 216 0.21 9.84 9.47
C SER A 216 -0.14 8.36 9.29
N ASP A 217 -1.33 8.07 8.77
CA ASP A 217 -1.83 6.73 8.50
C ASP A 217 -2.36 6.65 7.06
N PRO A 218 -1.53 6.21 6.09
CA PRO A 218 -1.96 6.00 4.70
C PRO A 218 -3.10 4.99 4.53
N ALA A 219 -3.42 4.20 5.57
CA ALA A 219 -4.51 3.22 5.57
C ALA A 219 -5.79 3.73 6.26
N PHE A 220 -5.89 5.02 6.60
CA PHE A 220 -6.98 5.61 7.37
C PHE A 220 -8.40 5.39 6.80
N VAL A 221 -8.52 5.13 5.49
CA VAL A 221 -9.80 4.86 4.79
C VAL A 221 -10.02 3.38 4.49
N LEU A 222 -9.15 2.50 4.99
CA LEU A 222 -9.21 1.07 4.73
C LEU A 222 -9.87 0.35 5.89
N CYS A 223 -10.82 -0.54 5.60
CA CYS A 223 -11.44 -1.35 6.65
C CYS A 223 -10.41 -2.29 7.31
N ASN A 224 -10.73 -2.73 8.53
CA ASN A 224 -9.91 -3.69 9.29
C ASN A 224 -10.33 -5.15 9.06
N ASN A 225 -11.25 -5.42 8.12
CA ASN A 225 -11.71 -6.77 7.84
C ASN A 225 -10.60 -7.56 7.09
N PRO A 226 -10.02 -8.61 7.70
CA PRO A 226 -8.94 -9.39 7.07
C PRO A 226 -9.41 -10.19 5.85
N ALA A 227 -10.72 -10.35 5.66
CA ALA A 227 -11.32 -10.99 4.49
C ALA A 227 -11.63 -10.00 3.35
N CYS A 228 -11.45 -8.69 3.54
CA CYS A 228 -11.64 -7.71 2.48
C CYS A 228 -10.45 -7.74 1.51
N ALA A 229 -10.62 -8.41 0.36
CA ALA A 229 -9.57 -8.57 -0.63
C ALA A 229 -9.01 -7.24 -1.15
N ASP A 230 -9.86 -6.21 -1.28
CA ASP A 230 -9.45 -4.88 -1.74
C ASP A 230 -8.55 -4.18 -0.72
N CYS A 231 -9.00 -4.06 0.54
CA CYS A 231 -8.23 -3.39 1.58
C CYS A 231 -6.95 -4.16 1.93
N VAL A 232 -6.93 -5.49 1.84
CA VAL A 232 -5.70 -6.29 1.98
C VAL A 232 -4.68 -5.93 0.89
N ARG A 233 -5.10 -5.88 -0.39
CA ARG A 233 -4.20 -5.48 -1.48
C ARG A 233 -3.73 -4.02 -1.34
N GLN A 234 -4.58 -3.13 -0.86
CA GLN A 234 -4.23 -1.73 -0.66
C GLN A 234 -3.23 -1.54 0.48
N ARG A 235 -3.40 -2.25 1.61
CA ARG A 235 -2.38 -2.30 2.69
C ARG A 235 -1.06 -2.89 2.21
N ALA A 236 -1.11 -3.93 1.38
CA ALA A 236 0.08 -4.51 0.77
C ALA A 236 0.84 -3.49 -0.09
N ALA A 237 0.14 -2.67 -0.88
CA ALA A 237 0.75 -1.61 -1.67
C ALA A 237 1.36 -0.49 -0.80
N ILE A 238 0.70 -0.10 0.30
CA ILE A 238 1.26 0.86 1.29
C ILE A 238 2.56 0.31 1.88
N PHE A 239 2.56 -0.95 2.28
CA PHE A 239 3.74 -1.58 2.86
C PHE A 239 4.88 -1.68 1.84
N ALA A 240 4.58 -2.11 0.60
CA ALA A 240 5.57 -2.17 -0.47
C ALA A 240 6.18 -0.79 -0.77
N ASP A 241 5.36 0.26 -0.87
CA ASP A 241 5.84 1.64 -1.07
C ASP A 241 6.78 2.11 0.05
N ARG A 242 6.44 1.80 1.32
CA ARG A 242 7.33 2.09 2.45
C ARG A 242 8.69 1.41 2.28
N ILE A 243 8.71 0.12 1.96
CA ILE A 243 9.97 -0.61 1.80
C ILE A 243 10.78 -0.04 0.62
N ASP A 244 10.14 0.19 -0.52
CA ASP A 244 10.85 0.60 -1.74
C ASP A 244 11.34 2.05 -1.70
N ASN A 245 10.56 2.96 -1.11
CA ASN A 245 10.79 4.41 -1.21
C ASN A 245 11.24 5.06 0.11
N LYS A 246 11.05 4.40 1.26
CA LYS A 246 11.38 4.97 2.59
C LYS A 246 12.45 4.21 3.34
N GLU A 247 12.78 2.99 2.94
CA GLU A 247 13.86 2.20 3.54
C GLU A 247 15.04 2.06 2.57
N SER A 248 16.25 1.88 3.12
CA SER A 248 17.47 1.73 2.31
C SER A 248 17.71 0.29 1.84
N PHE A 249 17.04 -0.69 2.47
CA PHE A 249 17.22 -2.11 2.23
C PHE A 249 16.08 -2.70 1.39
N MET A 250 16.34 -3.88 0.82
CA MET A 250 15.29 -4.69 0.17
C MET A 250 14.74 -5.73 1.15
N LEU A 251 13.45 -6.01 1.09
CA LEU A 251 12.80 -7.03 1.91
C LEU A 251 12.49 -8.27 1.07
N ALA A 252 13.00 -9.43 1.51
CA ALA A 252 12.66 -10.73 0.95
C ALA A 252 11.94 -11.61 1.98
N ALA A 253 11.25 -12.64 1.51
CA ALA A 253 10.77 -13.73 2.35
C ALA A 253 11.35 -15.06 1.88
N SER A 254 11.70 -15.93 2.84
CA SER A 254 12.04 -17.31 2.52
C SER A 254 10.82 -18.03 1.92
N SER A 255 11.05 -18.88 0.91
CA SER A 255 9.98 -19.64 0.27
C SER A 255 9.20 -20.53 1.23
N ARG A 256 9.87 -21.11 2.24
CA ARG A 256 9.21 -21.92 3.28
C ARG A 256 8.18 -21.13 4.10
N LEU A 257 8.42 -19.83 4.26
CA LEU A 257 7.55 -18.92 5.01
C LEU A 257 6.46 -18.36 4.11
N ALA A 258 6.80 -18.09 2.85
CA ALA A 258 5.86 -17.58 1.86
C ALA A 258 4.75 -18.59 1.54
N GLY A 259 5.03 -19.90 1.54
CA GLY A 259 4.00 -20.92 1.33
C GLY A 259 4.57 -22.31 1.07
N ARG A 260 3.70 -23.29 0.81
CA ARG A 260 4.09 -24.67 0.53
C ARG A 260 4.40 -24.91 -0.94
N TYR A 261 3.72 -24.24 -1.84
CA TYR A 261 3.89 -24.33 -3.29
C TYR A 261 3.74 -22.96 -3.96
N VAL A 262 4.22 -22.82 -5.20
CA VAL A 262 4.42 -21.51 -5.85
C VAL A 262 3.14 -20.66 -5.96
N PRO A 263 1.99 -21.17 -6.42
CA PRO A 263 0.76 -20.38 -6.40
C PRO A 263 0.36 -19.82 -5.02
N GLU A 264 0.55 -20.59 -3.94
CA GLU A 264 0.30 -20.10 -2.56
C GLU A 264 1.34 -19.05 -2.15
N MET A 265 2.61 -19.26 -2.49
CA MET A 265 3.68 -18.28 -2.23
C MET A 265 3.37 -16.95 -2.91
N ILE A 266 2.95 -16.98 -4.18
CA ILE A 266 2.56 -15.79 -4.94
C ILE A 266 1.41 -15.06 -4.25
N GLU A 267 0.35 -15.78 -3.87
CA GLU A 267 -0.80 -15.17 -3.18
C GLU A 267 -0.36 -14.49 -1.88
N ASN A 268 0.38 -15.19 -1.04
CA ASN A 268 0.82 -14.67 0.26
C ASN A 268 1.78 -13.48 0.13
N LEU A 269 2.73 -13.54 -0.80
CA LEU A 269 3.65 -12.43 -1.09
C LEU A 269 2.90 -11.18 -1.55
N LYS A 270 1.95 -11.33 -2.49
CA LYS A 270 1.11 -10.22 -2.97
C LYS A 270 0.23 -9.64 -1.87
N ARG A 271 -0.34 -10.48 -1.01
CA ARG A 271 -1.15 -10.03 0.15
C ARG A 271 -0.33 -9.29 1.20
N CYS A 272 0.97 -9.53 1.25
CA CYS A 272 1.87 -8.91 2.22
C CYS A 272 2.73 -7.78 1.63
N GLY A 273 2.69 -7.55 0.32
CA GLY A 273 3.49 -6.50 -0.33
C GLY A 273 4.98 -6.82 -0.43
N VAL A 274 5.36 -8.10 -0.43
CA VAL A 274 6.76 -8.54 -0.52
C VAL A 274 7.06 -8.96 -1.96
N LYS A 275 8.07 -8.33 -2.58
CA LYS A 275 8.42 -8.55 -4.00
C LYS A 275 9.55 -9.55 -4.22
N TYR A 276 10.33 -9.83 -3.18
CA TYR A 276 11.48 -10.72 -3.28
C TYR A 276 11.25 -12.02 -2.52
N ILE A 277 11.62 -13.13 -3.15
CA ILE A 277 11.59 -14.46 -2.54
C ILE A 277 13.00 -15.05 -2.49
N GLU A 278 13.38 -15.64 -1.38
CA GLU A 278 14.59 -16.45 -1.25
C GLU A 278 14.18 -17.93 -1.34
N LEU A 279 14.64 -18.64 -2.37
CA LEU A 279 14.29 -20.03 -2.57
C LEU A 279 15.10 -20.93 -1.65
N ASP A 280 14.40 -21.66 -0.77
CA ASP A 280 14.99 -22.62 0.15
C ASP A 280 14.30 -23.99 0.02
N TYR A 281 13.06 -24.13 0.47
CA TYR A 281 12.25 -25.33 0.35
C TYR A 281 10.97 -25.07 -0.45
N ILE A 282 10.69 -25.94 -1.42
CA ILE A 282 9.44 -25.95 -2.17
C ILE A 282 8.81 -27.33 -1.99
N GLN A 283 7.55 -27.36 -1.55
CA GLN A 283 6.81 -28.58 -1.21
C GLN A 283 7.56 -29.50 -0.21
N GLY A 284 8.26 -28.90 0.75
CA GLY A 284 9.01 -29.62 1.79
C GLY A 284 10.34 -30.24 1.33
N LYS A 285 10.76 -29.98 0.09
CA LYS A 285 12.07 -30.41 -0.44
C LYS A 285 12.92 -29.21 -0.78
N ALA A 286 14.24 -29.31 -0.58
CA ALA A 286 15.16 -28.24 -0.94
C ALA A 286 15.02 -27.91 -2.44
N TRP A 287 15.07 -26.64 -2.83
CA TRP A 287 14.85 -26.23 -4.21
C TRP A 287 15.80 -26.95 -5.20
N TYR A 288 17.05 -27.19 -4.79
CA TYR A 288 18.07 -27.89 -5.58
C TYR A 288 17.88 -29.42 -5.67
N SER A 289 16.79 -29.96 -5.13
CA SER A 289 16.38 -31.36 -5.32
C SER A 289 15.38 -31.55 -6.46
N TRP A 290 14.87 -30.45 -7.03
CA TRP A 290 13.93 -30.47 -8.15
C TRP A 290 14.64 -30.49 -9.51
N SER A 291 13.91 -30.87 -10.56
CA SER A 291 14.43 -30.81 -11.92
C SER A 291 14.52 -29.37 -12.43
N ALA A 292 15.45 -29.11 -13.35
CA ALA A 292 15.59 -27.83 -14.03
C ALA A 292 14.26 -27.37 -14.67
N GLU A 293 13.54 -28.28 -15.33
CA GLU A 293 12.23 -28.00 -15.94
C GLU A 293 11.22 -27.44 -14.92
N LYS A 294 11.12 -28.04 -13.73
CA LYS A 294 10.21 -27.57 -12.68
C LYS A 294 10.62 -26.21 -12.14
N LEU A 295 11.92 -26.01 -11.92
CA LEU A 295 12.45 -24.74 -11.44
C LEU A 295 12.22 -23.61 -12.44
N THR A 296 12.42 -23.86 -13.74
CA THR A 296 12.13 -22.88 -14.80
C THR A 296 10.64 -22.53 -14.85
N GLY A 297 9.75 -23.51 -14.76
CA GLY A 297 8.30 -23.27 -14.71
C GLY A 297 7.92 -22.36 -13.53
N TRP A 298 8.41 -22.68 -12.33
CA TRP A 298 8.16 -21.90 -11.13
C TRP A 298 8.77 -20.49 -11.16
N ALA A 299 9.99 -20.34 -11.69
CA ALA A 299 10.60 -19.02 -11.87
C ALA A 299 9.77 -18.14 -12.81
N ASN A 300 9.24 -18.72 -13.90
CA ASN A 300 8.36 -18.01 -14.83
C ASN A 300 7.02 -17.61 -14.17
N GLU A 301 6.43 -18.49 -13.34
CA GLU A 301 5.20 -18.17 -12.59
C GLU A 301 5.43 -17.00 -11.62
N LEU A 302 6.54 -16.98 -10.89
CA LEU A 302 6.90 -15.88 -9.99
C LEU A 302 7.12 -14.57 -10.77
N ALA A 303 7.90 -14.64 -11.86
CA ALA A 303 8.20 -13.47 -12.69
C ALA A 303 6.95 -12.87 -13.35
N ALA A 304 5.99 -13.70 -13.78
CA ALA A 304 4.72 -13.24 -14.34
C ALA A 304 3.90 -12.37 -13.37
N GLU A 305 4.13 -12.55 -12.07
CA GLU A 305 3.47 -11.82 -10.99
C GLU A 305 4.36 -10.73 -10.39
N ASN A 306 5.46 -10.38 -11.06
CA ASN A 306 6.47 -9.40 -10.63
C ASN A 306 7.12 -9.75 -9.27
N ILE A 307 7.32 -11.04 -9.01
CA ILE A 307 8.05 -11.53 -7.84
C ILE A 307 9.44 -12.00 -8.30
N GLU A 308 10.48 -11.42 -7.71
CA GLU A 308 11.87 -11.69 -8.07
C GLU A 308 12.54 -12.66 -7.09
N ILE A 309 13.33 -13.59 -7.62
CA ILE A 309 14.14 -14.50 -6.80
C ILE A 309 15.41 -13.76 -6.37
N SER A 310 15.51 -13.47 -5.08
CA SER A 310 16.66 -12.78 -4.48
C SER A 310 17.90 -13.66 -4.36
N ALA A 311 17.72 -14.94 -4.00
CA ALA A 311 18.78 -15.93 -3.85
C ALA A 311 18.23 -17.37 -3.79
N GLY A 312 19.11 -18.34 -4.01
CA GLY A 312 18.90 -19.74 -3.65
C GLY A 312 19.68 -20.10 -2.39
N ARG A 313 19.00 -20.45 -1.30
CA ARG A 313 19.65 -20.92 -0.06
C ARG A 313 19.90 -22.42 -0.12
N VAL A 314 21.09 -22.82 0.30
CA VAL A 314 21.52 -24.21 0.39
C VAL A 314 21.91 -24.51 1.83
N PHE A 315 21.41 -25.60 2.41
CA PHE A 315 21.73 -25.99 3.80
C PHE A 315 22.85 -27.02 3.90
N SER A 316 23.12 -27.73 2.81
CA SER A 316 24.17 -28.75 2.70
C SER A 316 24.93 -28.53 1.41
N VAL A 317 26.26 -28.47 1.47
CA VAL A 317 27.09 -28.31 0.28
C VAL A 317 26.92 -29.55 -0.62
N PRO A 318 26.38 -29.40 -1.85
CA PRO A 318 26.23 -30.55 -2.74
C PRO A 318 27.61 -30.97 -3.27
N GLU A 319 27.79 -32.28 -3.45
CA GLU A 319 29.03 -32.86 -3.99
C GLU A 319 29.28 -32.44 -5.44
N ASP A 320 28.20 -32.23 -6.20
CA ASP A 320 28.24 -31.77 -7.59
C ASP A 320 27.88 -30.28 -7.68
N ALA A 321 28.92 -29.44 -7.64
CA ALA A 321 28.77 -27.99 -7.74
C ALA A 321 28.30 -27.54 -9.12
N GLN A 322 28.64 -28.25 -10.20
CA GLN A 322 28.22 -27.88 -11.56
C GLN A 322 26.71 -28.07 -11.73
N LYS A 323 26.18 -29.20 -11.24
CA LYS A 323 24.73 -29.42 -11.21
C LYS A 323 24.00 -28.32 -10.44
N LEU A 324 24.56 -27.83 -9.33
CA LEU A 324 23.97 -26.72 -8.59
C LEU A 324 23.94 -25.43 -9.42
N VAL A 325 25.01 -25.13 -10.17
CA VAL A 325 25.07 -23.99 -11.08
C VAL A 325 24.02 -24.10 -12.17
N ASP A 326 23.87 -25.27 -12.78
CA ASP A 326 22.89 -25.50 -13.84
C ASP A 326 21.45 -25.35 -13.32
N LEU A 327 21.16 -25.85 -12.12
CA LEU A 327 19.86 -25.69 -11.47
C LEU A 327 19.58 -24.23 -11.07
N ALA A 328 20.60 -23.51 -10.58
CA ALA A 328 20.48 -22.09 -10.26
C ALA A 328 20.15 -21.28 -11.52
N ALA A 329 20.85 -21.54 -12.62
CA ALA A 329 20.57 -20.92 -13.92
C ALA A 329 19.14 -21.23 -14.41
N ALA A 330 18.69 -22.48 -14.30
CA ALA A 330 17.33 -22.88 -14.67
C ALA A 330 16.24 -22.17 -13.84
N ALA A 331 16.53 -21.87 -12.56
CA ALA A 331 15.64 -21.12 -11.67
C ALA A 331 15.80 -19.59 -11.79
N GLY A 332 16.72 -19.08 -12.62
CA GLY A 332 17.04 -17.65 -12.69
C GLY A 332 17.75 -17.11 -11.44
N ILE A 333 18.30 -17.98 -10.59
CA ILE A 333 19.04 -17.60 -9.38
C ILE A 333 20.43 -17.08 -9.77
N LYS A 334 20.73 -15.84 -9.39
CA LYS A 334 22.05 -15.20 -9.60
C LYS A 334 22.98 -15.29 -8.40
N LYS A 335 22.41 -15.56 -7.21
CA LYS A 335 23.11 -15.56 -5.93
C LYS A 335 22.76 -16.80 -5.13
N LEU A 336 23.77 -17.48 -4.61
CA LEU A 336 23.64 -18.59 -3.68
C LEU A 336 24.00 -18.17 -2.26
N ILE A 337 23.23 -18.67 -1.29
CA ILE A 337 23.50 -18.50 0.13
C ILE A 337 23.86 -19.86 0.70
N MET A 338 25.12 -20.03 1.09
CA MET A 338 25.70 -21.30 1.52
C MET A 338 26.02 -21.30 3.02
N PRO A 339 26.04 -22.47 3.70
CA PRO A 339 26.40 -22.50 5.11
C PRO A 339 27.88 -22.19 5.26
N LEU A 340 28.24 -21.35 6.23
CA LEU A 340 29.63 -20.99 6.50
C LEU A 340 30.41 -22.13 7.17
N ASN A 341 30.80 -23.13 6.38
CA ASN A 341 31.61 -24.29 6.78
C ASN A 341 33.00 -24.25 6.14
N ASP A 342 33.77 -25.33 6.22
CA ASP A 342 35.14 -25.40 5.68
C ASP A 342 35.21 -25.89 4.21
N SER A 343 34.06 -26.02 3.52
CA SER A 343 33.97 -26.53 2.15
C SER A 343 34.18 -25.43 1.09
N ILE A 344 35.40 -24.89 1.02
CA ILE A 344 35.79 -23.80 0.09
C ILE A 344 35.59 -24.17 -1.39
N ASN A 345 35.90 -25.42 -1.76
CA ASN A 345 35.90 -25.84 -3.18
C ASN A 345 34.55 -25.67 -3.87
N ALA A 346 33.44 -25.97 -3.17
CA ALA A 346 32.11 -25.86 -3.76
C ALA A 346 31.71 -24.40 -4.00
N ALA A 347 32.07 -23.50 -3.08
CA ALA A 347 31.85 -22.07 -3.26
C ALA A 347 32.66 -21.53 -4.44
N CYS A 348 33.95 -21.88 -4.54
CA CYS A 348 34.79 -21.49 -5.68
C CYS A 348 34.23 -22.01 -7.01
N ALA A 349 33.73 -23.25 -7.04
CA ALA A 349 33.11 -23.82 -8.24
C ALA A 349 31.86 -23.05 -8.67
N ALA A 350 30.98 -22.68 -7.72
CA ALA A 350 29.80 -21.87 -8.02
C ALA A 350 30.16 -20.46 -8.53
N ILE A 351 31.18 -19.83 -7.95
CA ILE A 351 31.68 -18.51 -8.39
C ILE A 351 32.27 -18.59 -9.80
N ASN A 352 33.08 -19.61 -10.08
CA ASN A 352 33.61 -19.86 -11.42
C ASN A 352 32.49 -20.16 -12.43
N GLY A 353 31.37 -20.70 -11.97
CA GLY A 353 30.14 -20.88 -12.74
C GLY A 353 29.33 -19.59 -12.96
N GLY A 354 29.80 -18.43 -12.49
CA GLY A 354 29.16 -17.13 -12.71
C GLY A 354 28.12 -16.72 -11.66
N LEU A 355 28.04 -17.42 -10.52
CA LEU A 355 27.13 -17.08 -9.42
C LEU A 355 27.81 -16.23 -8.35
N GLN A 356 27.06 -15.29 -7.77
CA GLN A 356 27.46 -14.69 -6.50
C GLN A 356 27.27 -15.72 -5.38
N VAL A 357 28.22 -15.81 -4.44
CA VAL A 357 28.11 -16.72 -3.29
C VAL A 357 28.35 -15.97 -2.00
N ASP A 358 27.34 -15.96 -1.14
CA ASP A 358 27.40 -15.41 0.21
C ASP A 358 27.15 -16.51 1.24
N PHE A 359 27.55 -16.24 2.49
CA PHE A 359 27.56 -17.26 3.53
C PHE A 359 26.77 -16.86 4.75
N PHE A 360 25.93 -17.77 5.26
CA PHE A 360 25.26 -17.58 6.55
C PHE A 360 25.95 -18.34 7.67
N ASN A 361 26.02 -17.74 8.85
CA ASN A 361 26.48 -18.46 10.04
C ASN A 361 25.42 -19.49 10.46
N THR A 362 25.91 -20.67 10.82
CA THR A 362 25.12 -21.73 11.42
C THR A 362 25.32 -21.66 12.94
N ASN A 363 25.60 -22.77 13.62
CA ASN A 363 25.90 -22.77 15.05
C ASN A 363 27.41 -22.63 15.30
N GLN A 364 27.93 -21.41 15.18
CA GLN A 364 29.34 -21.12 15.45
C GLN A 364 29.53 -19.68 15.95
N GLY A 365 30.43 -19.50 16.91
CA GLY A 365 30.73 -18.18 17.49
C GLY A 365 31.35 -17.21 16.49
N ALA A 366 31.23 -15.91 16.77
CA ALA A 366 31.57 -14.82 15.85
C ALA A 366 33.02 -14.83 15.38
N VAL A 367 33.96 -15.12 16.27
CA VAL A 367 35.40 -15.19 15.92
C VAL A 367 35.66 -16.32 14.92
N CYS A 368 35.02 -17.47 15.11
CA CYS A 368 35.13 -18.62 14.21
C CYS A 368 34.48 -18.31 12.85
N ALA A 369 33.27 -17.73 12.86
CA ALA A 369 32.57 -17.30 11.66
C ALA A 369 33.41 -16.28 10.85
N ALA A 370 33.92 -15.22 11.49
CA ALA A 370 34.76 -14.23 10.81
C ALA A 370 36.05 -14.85 10.26
N GLY A 371 36.70 -15.76 11.01
CA GLY A 371 37.88 -16.49 10.55
C GLY A 371 37.59 -17.34 9.32
N LYS A 372 36.48 -18.08 9.30
CA LYS A 372 36.05 -18.87 8.14
C LYS A 372 35.71 -18.00 6.94
N LEU A 373 34.95 -16.92 7.13
CA LEU A 373 34.60 -16.00 6.06
C LEU A 373 35.84 -15.39 5.40
N ASN A 374 36.84 -14.99 6.20
CA ASN A 374 38.10 -14.48 5.67
C ASN A 374 38.86 -15.52 4.83
N ARG A 375 38.81 -16.81 5.19
CA ARG A 375 39.40 -17.89 4.37
C ARG A 375 38.68 -18.04 3.03
N HIS A 376 37.34 -18.03 3.03
CA HIS A 376 36.55 -18.07 1.79
C HIS A 376 36.83 -16.85 0.91
N ARG A 377 36.84 -15.65 1.48
CA ARG A 377 37.16 -14.41 0.76
C ARG A 377 38.56 -14.41 0.17
N ALA A 378 39.55 -14.95 0.89
CA ALA A 378 40.91 -15.09 0.38
C ALA A 378 41.01 -16.07 -0.81
N ALA A 379 40.19 -17.13 -0.80
CA ALA A 379 40.15 -18.12 -1.89
C ALA A 379 39.31 -17.64 -3.10
N ALA A 380 38.35 -16.74 -2.88
CA ALA A 380 37.36 -16.30 -3.87
C ALA A 380 37.46 -14.80 -4.20
N SER A 381 38.68 -14.26 -4.29
CA SER A 381 38.95 -12.87 -4.75
C SER A 381 38.19 -11.75 -4.00
N ASN A 382 37.81 -11.96 -2.72
CA ASN A 382 37.03 -11.06 -1.88
C ASN A 382 35.55 -10.83 -2.25
N ASP A 383 34.98 -11.59 -3.18
CA ASP A 383 33.61 -11.37 -3.67
C ASP A 383 32.50 -11.99 -2.79
N CYS A 384 32.86 -12.67 -1.70
CA CYS A 384 31.89 -13.30 -0.79
C CYS A 384 31.58 -12.45 0.44
N SER A 385 30.29 -12.38 0.80
CA SER A 385 29.80 -11.59 1.93
C SER A 385 29.09 -12.45 2.99
N MET A 386 28.73 -11.81 4.10
CA MET A 386 28.06 -12.40 5.25
C MET A 386 26.54 -12.19 5.16
N VAL A 387 25.79 -13.28 5.22
CA VAL A 387 24.38 -13.30 5.58
C VAL A 387 24.32 -13.49 7.10
N PHE A 388 24.02 -12.42 7.82
CA PHE A 388 24.01 -12.44 9.28
C PHE A 388 22.75 -13.13 9.78
N ASN A 389 22.90 -14.30 10.39
CA ASN A 389 21.82 -15.08 10.96
C ASN A 389 21.87 -15.00 12.50
N PRO A 390 21.02 -14.19 13.15
CA PRO A 390 21.07 -14.02 14.60
C PRO A 390 20.78 -15.33 15.35
N ALA A 391 19.84 -16.14 14.86
CA ALA A 391 19.51 -17.44 15.44
C ALA A 391 20.73 -18.38 15.53
N GLY A 392 21.61 -18.38 14.53
CA GLY A 392 22.84 -19.15 14.55
C GLY A 392 23.81 -18.77 15.68
N PHE A 393 23.92 -17.47 16.00
CA PHE A 393 24.75 -16.98 17.11
C PHE A 393 24.10 -17.25 18.47
N VAL A 394 22.77 -17.19 18.57
CA VAL A 394 22.03 -17.61 19.77
C VAL A 394 22.33 -19.07 20.10
N LEU A 395 22.29 -19.97 19.10
CA LEU A 395 22.66 -21.38 19.30
C LEU A 395 24.12 -21.59 19.73
N ALA A 396 25.00 -20.67 19.36
CA ALA A 396 26.39 -20.65 19.78
C ALA A 396 26.59 -20.09 21.20
N GLY A 397 25.53 -19.65 21.86
CA GLY A 397 25.57 -19.04 23.19
C GLY A 397 26.06 -17.59 23.20
N GLU A 398 26.02 -16.90 22.05
CA GLU A 398 26.43 -15.50 21.93
C GLU A 398 25.21 -14.57 21.76
N MET A 399 25.32 -13.36 22.28
CA MET A 399 24.34 -12.29 22.02
C MET A 399 24.62 -11.67 20.63
N PRO A 400 23.72 -11.82 19.64
CA PRO A 400 24.05 -11.52 18.25
C PRO A 400 24.48 -10.07 18.00
N PHE A 401 23.80 -9.07 18.58
CA PHE A 401 24.15 -7.67 18.44
C PHE A 401 25.24 -7.25 19.43
N LEU A 402 25.03 -7.49 20.73
CA LEU A 402 25.93 -7.01 21.78
C LEU A 402 27.33 -7.63 21.72
N GLN A 403 27.45 -8.85 21.19
CA GLN A 403 28.71 -9.57 21.08
C GLN A 403 29.07 -9.85 19.63
N SER A 404 28.29 -10.71 18.94
CA SER A 404 28.74 -11.35 17.70
C SER A 404 28.99 -10.34 16.57
N TYR A 405 28.07 -9.39 16.40
CA TYR A 405 28.12 -8.34 15.39
C TYR A 405 29.42 -7.53 15.48
N LYS A 406 29.81 -7.15 16.70
CA LYS A 406 31.00 -6.34 16.96
C LYS A 406 32.29 -7.17 16.93
N LEU A 407 32.29 -8.36 17.55
CA LEU A 407 33.46 -9.24 17.61
C LEU A 407 33.88 -9.72 16.22
N GLY A 408 32.92 -10.10 15.38
CA GLY A 408 33.18 -10.51 14.00
C GLY A 408 33.43 -9.34 13.04
N ARG A 409 33.22 -8.09 13.47
CA ARG A 409 33.31 -6.87 12.64
C ARG A 409 32.42 -6.95 11.38
N PHE A 410 31.25 -7.57 11.52
CA PHE A 410 30.42 -7.95 10.38
C PHE A 410 29.79 -6.77 9.63
N ILE A 411 29.73 -5.58 10.21
CA ILE A 411 29.29 -4.35 9.51
C ILE A 411 30.00 -4.16 8.16
N LYS A 412 31.25 -4.61 8.02
CA LYS A 412 32.04 -4.45 6.78
C LYS A 412 31.72 -5.47 5.70
N THR A 413 31.08 -6.57 6.07
CA THR A 413 30.90 -7.74 5.20
C THR A 413 29.46 -8.18 5.10
N ILE A 414 28.56 -7.62 5.90
CA ILE A 414 27.14 -7.99 5.87
C ILE A 414 26.51 -7.54 4.56
N CYS A 415 25.87 -8.47 3.86
CA CYS A 415 25.07 -8.21 2.66
C CYS A 415 23.59 -8.56 2.85
N GLN A 416 23.28 -9.32 3.91
CA GLN A 416 21.92 -9.70 4.26
C GLN A 416 21.78 -9.89 5.78
N LEU A 417 20.62 -9.54 6.33
CA LEU A 417 20.19 -9.90 7.68
C LEU A 417 19.03 -10.89 7.57
N ASP A 418 19.18 -12.10 8.14
CA ASP A 418 18.05 -13.02 8.28
C ASP A 418 17.17 -12.55 9.44
N LEU A 419 15.93 -12.17 9.14
CA LEU A 419 14.92 -11.73 10.11
C LEU A 419 14.25 -12.95 10.74
N VAL A 420 14.95 -13.52 11.71
CA VAL A 420 14.53 -14.67 12.52
C VAL A 420 14.90 -14.44 13.97
N ASP A 421 14.10 -14.97 14.89
CA ASP A 421 14.38 -14.89 16.32
C ASP A 421 14.10 -16.24 16.99
N GLN A 422 14.78 -16.50 18.09
CA GLN A 422 14.65 -17.73 18.85
C GLN A 422 15.17 -17.55 20.27
N THR A 423 14.70 -18.41 21.18
CA THR A 423 15.25 -18.46 22.54
C THR A 423 16.55 -19.28 22.59
N TRP A 424 17.30 -19.17 23.69
CA TRP A 424 18.56 -19.91 23.91
C TRP A 424 18.45 -21.43 23.71
N ASP A 425 17.29 -22.03 23.92
CA ASP A 425 17.06 -23.47 23.72
C ASP A 425 16.75 -23.86 22.26
N GLY A 426 16.75 -22.89 21.34
CA GLY A 426 16.50 -23.10 19.92
C GLY A 426 15.03 -23.05 19.51
N ARG A 427 14.09 -22.80 20.43
CA ARG A 427 12.68 -22.57 20.05
C ARG A 427 12.53 -21.25 19.29
N ALA A 428 11.93 -21.32 18.11
CA ALA A 428 11.60 -20.16 17.29
C ALA A 428 10.67 -19.20 18.04
N ALA A 429 10.92 -17.90 17.89
CA ALA A 429 10.16 -16.82 18.50
C ALA A 429 9.78 -15.78 17.43
N ALA A 430 8.72 -15.00 17.71
CA ALA A 430 8.40 -13.85 16.89
C ALA A 430 9.53 -12.82 16.99
N LEU A 431 9.64 -11.92 16.01
CA LEU A 431 10.73 -10.94 15.97
C LEU A 431 10.75 -10.11 17.26
N ALA A 432 11.94 -9.98 17.85
CA ALA A 432 12.20 -9.28 19.12
C ALA A 432 11.49 -9.89 20.35
N GLN A 433 11.09 -11.16 20.28
CA GLN A 433 10.57 -11.92 21.43
C GLN A 433 11.51 -13.07 21.86
N GLY A 434 12.67 -13.23 21.20
CA GLY A 434 13.68 -14.19 21.58
C GLY A 434 14.98 -13.53 22.06
N ASN A 435 16.09 -14.19 21.79
CA ASN A 435 17.44 -13.76 22.17
C ASN A 435 18.25 -13.28 20.95
N GLY A 436 17.60 -13.10 19.79
CA GLY A 436 18.23 -12.73 18.52
C GLY A 436 18.69 -11.28 18.41
N GLU A 437 18.24 -10.38 19.31
CA GLU A 437 18.53 -8.93 19.27
C GLU A 437 18.19 -8.30 17.89
N VAL A 438 17.11 -8.78 17.27
CA VAL A 438 16.73 -8.42 15.90
C VAL A 438 16.40 -6.94 15.78
N LYS A 439 15.76 -6.34 16.80
CA LYS A 439 15.42 -4.92 16.81
C LYS A 439 16.68 -4.06 16.71
N GLU A 440 17.69 -4.37 17.52
CA GLU A 440 18.96 -3.65 17.57
C GLU A 440 19.74 -3.81 16.26
N LEU A 441 19.73 -5.01 15.68
CA LEU A 441 20.35 -5.29 14.38
C LEU A 441 19.68 -4.50 13.23
N ILE A 442 18.35 -4.44 13.19
CA ILE A 442 17.64 -3.62 12.20
C ILE A 442 18.00 -2.15 12.39
N SER A 443 17.93 -1.66 13.63
CA SER A 443 18.21 -0.26 13.96
C SER A 443 19.61 0.17 13.52
N ILE A 444 20.66 -0.59 13.90
CA ILE A 444 22.03 -0.24 13.55
C ILE A 444 22.27 -0.27 12.03
N LEU A 445 21.69 -1.25 11.32
CA LEU A 445 21.84 -1.35 9.86
C LEU A 445 21.15 -0.20 9.13
N ARG A 446 19.97 0.21 9.59
CA ARG A 446 19.29 1.40 9.07
C ARG A 446 20.12 2.66 9.29
N CYS A 447 20.72 2.83 10.47
CA CYS A 447 21.65 3.95 10.73
C CYS A 447 22.89 3.94 9.82
N HIS A 448 23.31 2.77 9.35
CA HIS A 448 24.42 2.60 8.40
C HIS A 448 24.00 2.68 6.93
N ASN A 449 22.74 3.03 6.64
CA ASN A 449 22.19 3.08 5.27
C ASN A 449 22.41 1.75 4.52
N PHE A 450 22.15 0.64 5.20
CA PHE A 450 22.33 -0.70 4.66
C PHE A 450 21.45 -0.94 3.43
N SER A 451 22.07 -1.28 2.31
CA SER A 451 21.40 -1.48 1.01
C SER A 451 21.27 -2.96 0.59
N GLY A 452 21.46 -3.88 1.53
CA GLY A 452 21.35 -5.31 1.28
C GLY A 452 19.93 -5.83 1.49
N PHE A 453 19.81 -7.15 1.66
CA PHE A 453 18.52 -7.78 1.93
C PHE A 453 18.26 -7.91 3.44
N MET A 454 17.01 -7.72 3.84
CA MET A 454 16.48 -8.27 5.08
C MET A 454 15.50 -9.39 4.71
N THR A 455 15.73 -10.61 5.20
CA THR A 455 14.97 -11.79 4.73
C THR A 455 14.13 -12.40 5.85
N LEU A 456 12.81 -12.28 5.76
CA LEU A 456 11.86 -12.89 6.69
C LEU A 456 11.94 -14.42 6.63
N GLY A 457 12.19 -15.06 7.77
CA GLY A 457 12.29 -16.53 7.84
C GLY A 457 13.57 -17.11 7.21
N GLY A 458 14.58 -16.28 6.92
CA GLY A 458 15.85 -16.73 6.34
C GLY A 458 16.55 -17.77 7.23
N GLY A 459 16.77 -18.97 6.70
CA GLY A 459 17.60 -20.00 7.35
C GLY A 459 17.03 -20.68 8.61
N ALA A 460 15.87 -20.25 9.13
CA ALA A 460 15.25 -20.83 10.34
C ALA A 460 13.71 -20.88 10.25
N ALA A 461 13.08 -21.55 11.21
CA ALA A 461 11.62 -21.56 11.31
C ALA A 461 11.12 -20.24 11.90
N TYR A 462 9.97 -19.76 11.42
CA TYR A 462 9.26 -18.62 11.98
C TYR A 462 7.95 -19.10 12.62
N PRO A 463 7.55 -18.59 13.80
CA PRO A 463 6.25 -18.93 14.36
C PRO A 463 5.13 -18.14 13.65
N GLY A 464 4.22 -18.85 12.99
CA GLY A 464 3.13 -18.26 12.22
C GLY A 464 3.39 -18.25 10.71
N GLY A 465 2.53 -17.52 9.97
CA GLY A 465 2.64 -17.35 8.53
C GLY A 465 3.38 -16.08 8.11
N LEU A 466 3.52 -15.86 6.80
CA LEU A 466 4.15 -14.65 6.27
C LEU A 466 3.46 -13.36 6.74
N ALA A 467 2.12 -13.36 6.84
CA ALA A 467 1.37 -12.20 7.31
C ALA A 467 1.73 -11.82 8.76
N ASP A 468 1.92 -12.81 9.63
CA ASP A 468 2.36 -12.58 11.02
C ASP A 468 3.79 -12.01 11.04
N ALA A 469 4.67 -12.56 10.19
CA ALA A 469 6.05 -12.10 10.08
C ALA A 469 6.15 -10.64 9.61
N VAL A 470 5.36 -10.28 8.59
CA VAL A 470 5.28 -8.91 8.07
C VAL A 470 4.67 -7.98 9.10
N GLY A 471 3.58 -8.37 9.77
CA GLY A 471 2.99 -7.56 10.85
C GLY A 471 3.95 -7.28 12.01
N ASN A 472 4.67 -8.31 12.47
CA ASN A 472 5.70 -8.15 13.50
C ASN A 472 6.85 -7.25 13.04
N PHE A 473 7.28 -7.37 11.78
CA PHE A 473 8.32 -6.52 11.21
C PHE A 473 7.86 -5.07 11.05
N THR A 474 6.65 -4.83 10.55
CA THR A 474 6.05 -3.48 10.46
C THR A 474 5.98 -2.83 11.84
N ALA A 475 5.48 -3.56 12.85
CA ALA A 475 5.41 -3.05 14.22
C ALA A 475 6.80 -2.70 14.79
N LEU A 476 7.85 -3.45 14.43
CA LEU A 476 9.21 -3.11 14.80
C LEU A 476 9.66 -1.81 14.15
N LEU A 477 9.42 -1.63 12.85
CA LEU A 477 9.80 -0.42 12.12
C LEU A 477 9.06 0.84 12.63
N ASP A 478 7.82 0.70 13.09
CA ASP A 478 7.03 1.81 13.65
C ASP A 478 7.49 2.26 15.04
N ASN A 479 8.18 1.38 15.78
CA ASN A 479 8.64 1.61 17.14
C ASN A 479 10.18 1.83 17.23
N MET A 480 10.80 2.26 16.14
CA MET A 480 12.25 2.48 16.01
C MET A 480 12.64 3.93 15.74
#